data_AF-A0A846F4T8-F1
#
_entry.id   AF-A0A846F4T8-F1
#
_cell.length_a   1.000
_cell.length_b   1.000
_cell.length_c   1.000
_cell.angle_alpha   90.00
_cell.angle_beta   90.00
_cell.angle_gamma   90.00
#
_symmetry.space_group_name_H-M   'P 1'
#
loop_
_entity.id
_entity.type
_entity.pdbx_description
1 polymer ?
#
loop_
_entity_poly.entity_id
_entity_poly.type
_entity_poly.pdbx_seq_one_letter_code
_entity_poly.pdbx_strand_id
1 'polypeptide(L)'
;MIITHCYKIKPTCEQSAKIDYWLKLLRRHWNYALGQRLDWLHRTKCQTDRCSIVSCPIAEIPSRPDYYFQQSALKQTNKLFPDYKEISIRSPAN
;
A
#
# COMPACT_ATOMS: atom_id res chain seq x y z
N MET A 1 13.88 -38.87 -19.07
CA MET A 1 12.86 -38.85 -18.00
C MET A 1 13.19 -37.68 -17.08
N ILE A 2 12.42 -36.60 -17.09
CA ILE A 2 12.69 -35.40 -16.28
C ILE A 2 12.00 -35.59 -14.92
N ILE A 3 12.78 -35.61 -13.84
CA ILE A 3 12.29 -35.66 -12.47
C ILE A 3 12.04 -34.23 -12.01
N THR A 4 10.77 -33.86 -11.83
CA THR A 4 10.36 -32.59 -11.23
C THR A 4 10.32 -32.75 -9.71
N HIS A 5 11.30 -32.17 -9.02
CA HIS A 5 11.35 -32.17 -7.56
C HIS A 5 10.45 -31.08 -6.99
N CYS A 6 9.46 -31.47 -6.20
CA CYS A 6 8.61 -30.55 -5.43
C CYS A 6 9.23 -30.30 -4.05
N TYR A 7 9.79 -29.11 -3.84
CA TYR A 7 10.32 -28.71 -2.53
C TYR A 7 9.27 -27.92 -1.75
N LYS A 8 9.00 -28.33 -0.51
CA LYS A 8 8.17 -27.56 0.44
C LYS A 8 9.07 -26.87 1.45
N ILE A 9 9.18 -25.56 1.35
CA ILE A 9 9.90 -24.76 2.35
C ILE A 9 9.02 -24.69 3.60
N LYS A 10 9.54 -25.20 4.72
CA LYS A 10 8.93 -25.04 6.05
C LYS A 10 9.73 -23.97 6.78
N PRO A 11 9.18 -22.76 6.98
CA PRO A 11 9.88 -21.72 7.71
C PRO A 11 10.09 -22.15 9.16
N THR A 12 11.19 -21.70 9.77
CA THR A 12 11.38 -21.79 11.22
C THR A 12 10.38 -20.88 11.96
N CYS A 13 10.17 -21.10 13.26
CA CYS A 13 9.25 -20.28 14.05
C CYS A 13 9.61 -18.78 14.00
N GLU A 14 10.90 -18.45 13.98
CA GLU A 14 11.37 -17.07 13.85
C GLU A 14 11.06 -16.48 12.46
N GLN A 15 11.26 -17.27 11.41
CA GLN A 15 10.93 -16.86 10.05
C GLN A 15 9.42 -16.63 9.86
N SER A 16 8.57 -17.49 10.42
CA SER A 16 7.12 -17.30 10.35
C SER A 16 6.68 -16.04 11.09
N ALA A 17 7.21 -15.79 12.29
CA ALA A 17 6.89 -14.58 13.05
C ALA A 17 7.29 -13.30 12.29
N LYS A 18 8.45 -13.33 11.61
CA LYS A 18 8.92 -12.22 10.78
C LYS A 18 8.04 -11.98 9.55
N ILE A 19 7.62 -13.05 8.87
CA ILE A 19 6.67 -12.96 7.75
C ILE A 19 5.34 -12.38 8.20
N ASP A 20 4.78 -12.85 9.33
CA ASP A 20 3.53 -12.34 9.87
C ASP A 20 3.61 -10.86 10.25
N TYR A 21 4.74 -10.43 10.79
CA TYR A 21 5.01 -9.03 11.08
C TYR A 21 5.01 -8.17 9.82
N TRP A 22 5.74 -8.61 8.78
CA TRP A 22 5.77 -7.91 7.49
C TRP A 22 4.40 -7.85 6.82
N LEU A 23 3.62 -8.93 6.85
CA LEU A 23 2.26 -8.96 6.32
C LEU A 23 1.36 -7.93 7.01
N LYS A 24 1.48 -7.76 8.32
CA LYS A 24 0.73 -6.72 9.06
C LYS A 24 1.10 -5.32 8.59
N LEU A 25 2.37 -5.03 8.40
CA LEU A 25 2.85 -3.72 7.92
C LEU A 25 2.40 -3.43 6.48
N LEU A 26 2.48 -4.43 5.59
CA LEU A 26 1.99 -4.34 4.21
C LEU A 26 0.47 -4.11 4.17
N ARG A 27 -0.29 -4.81 5.01
CA ARG A 27 -1.74 -4.62 5.12
C ARG A 27 -2.11 -3.20 5.56
N ARG A 28 -1.38 -2.64 6.53
CA ARG A 28 -1.56 -1.24 6.97
C ARG A 28 -1.29 -0.27 5.81
N HIS A 29 -0.18 -0.46 5.10
CA HIS A 29 0.18 0.38 3.97
C HIS A 29 -0.86 0.31 2.84
N TRP A 30 -1.32 -0.89 2.52
CA TRP A 30 -2.39 -1.10 1.54
C TRP A 30 -3.67 -0.36 1.91
N ASN A 31 -4.13 -0.49 3.15
CA ASN A 31 -5.33 0.20 3.62
C ASN A 31 -5.18 1.73 3.53
N TYR A 32 -4.00 2.27 3.83
CA TYR A 32 -3.71 3.69 3.69
C TYR A 32 -3.75 4.15 2.21
N ALA A 33 -3.10 3.41 1.30
CA ALA A 33 -3.09 3.71 -0.13
C ALA A 33 -4.49 3.58 -0.76
N LEU A 34 -5.28 2.61 -0.32
CA LEU A 34 -6.67 2.44 -0.72
C LEU A 34 -7.54 3.61 -0.23
N GLY A 35 -7.35 4.03 1.03
CA GLY A 35 -8.04 5.17 1.62
C GLY A 35 -7.85 6.45 0.81
N GLN A 36 -6.62 6.73 0.37
CA GLN A 36 -6.34 7.90 -0.50
C GLN A 36 -7.12 7.84 -1.82
N ARG A 37 -7.23 6.66 -2.44
CA ARG A 37 -7.98 6.49 -3.69
C ARG A 37 -9.47 6.69 -3.48
N LEU A 38 -10.01 6.16 -2.38
CA LEU A 38 -11.42 6.32 -2.02
C LEU A 38 -11.74 7.78 -1.68
N ASP A 39 -10.87 8.47 -0.94
CA ASP A 39 -11.02 9.89 -0.64
C ASP A 39 -11.02 10.73 -1.93
N TRP A 40 -10.06 10.49 -2.83
CA TRP A 40 -10.05 11.14 -4.14
C TRP A 40 -11.32 10.88 -4.96
N LEU A 41 -11.80 9.63 -4.98
CA LEU A 41 -13.04 9.27 -5.69
C LEU A 41 -14.26 9.96 -5.08
N HIS A 42 -14.37 9.98 -3.75
CA HIS A 42 -15.47 10.65 -3.05
C HIS A 42 -15.47 12.16 -3.26
N ARG A 43 -14.30 12.78 -3.44
CA ARG A 43 -14.18 14.23 -3.72
C ARG A 43 -14.45 14.59 -5.17
N THR A 44 -14.13 13.70 -6.11
CA THR A 44 -14.28 13.95 -7.55
C THR A 44 -15.62 13.50 -8.12
N LYS A 45 -16.29 12.54 -7.47
CA LYS A 45 -17.58 12.01 -7.91
C LYS A 45 -18.74 12.81 -7.33
N CYS A 46 -19.48 13.51 -8.19
CA CYS A 46 -20.78 14.08 -7.84
C CYS A 46 -21.93 13.24 -8.42
N GLN A 47 -23.07 13.20 -7.72
CA GLN A 47 -24.30 12.62 -8.28
C GLN A 47 -24.84 13.58 -9.34
N THR A 48 -25.24 13.05 -10.51
CA THR A 48 -25.73 13.85 -11.64
C THR A 48 -26.94 14.72 -11.27
N ASP A 49 -27.77 14.22 -10.36
CA ASP A 49 -29.07 14.81 -10.05
C ASP A 49 -29.04 15.78 -8.85
N ARG A 50 -27.93 15.86 -8.10
CA ARG A 50 -27.80 16.75 -6.93
C ARG A 50 -26.35 16.96 -6.50
N CYS A 51 -26.03 18.19 -6.10
CA CYS A 51 -24.80 18.50 -5.37
C CYS A 51 -25.01 18.26 -3.88
N SER A 52 -24.42 17.18 -3.33
CA SER A 52 -24.41 16.93 -1.88
C SER A 52 -23.14 17.49 -1.27
N ILE A 53 -23.23 18.24 -0.17
CA ILE A 53 -22.05 18.72 0.58
C ILE A 53 -21.19 17.56 1.10
N VAL A 54 -21.81 16.38 1.31
CA VAL A 54 -21.12 15.17 1.81
C VAL A 54 -20.36 14.45 0.69
N SER A 55 -20.88 14.42 -0.55
CA SER A 55 -20.24 13.75 -1.69
C SER A 55 -19.57 14.69 -2.68
N CYS A 56 -19.75 16.00 -2.56
CA CYS A 56 -19.08 17.04 -3.33
C CYS A 56 -18.49 18.03 -2.32
N PRO A 57 -17.47 17.61 -1.55
CA PRO A 57 -16.81 18.50 -0.60
C PRO A 57 -16.20 19.70 -1.33
N ILE A 58 -16.37 20.89 -0.76
CA ILE A 58 -15.89 22.17 -1.32
C ILE A 58 -14.36 22.33 -1.18
N ALA A 59 -13.73 21.47 -0.36
CA ALA A 59 -12.29 21.48 -0.14
C ALA A 59 -11.52 21.14 -1.42
N GLU A 60 -10.24 21.53 -1.45
CA GLU A 60 -9.36 21.24 -2.58
C GLU A 60 -9.32 19.74 -2.88
N ILE A 61 -9.48 19.43 -4.16
CA ILE A 61 -9.42 18.07 -4.67
C ILE A 61 -7.93 17.68 -4.69
N PRO A 62 -7.51 16.63 -3.96
CA PRO A 62 -6.14 16.18 -3.99
C PRO A 62 -5.76 15.69 -5.40
N SER A 63 -4.46 15.69 -5.71
CA SER A 63 -3.97 15.12 -6.96
C SER A 63 -4.39 13.65 -7.07
N ARG A 64 -4.62 13.18 -8.30
CA ARG A 64 -5.04 11.80 -8.55
C ARG A 64 -3.98 10.84 -7.96
N PRO A 65 -4.36 9.95 -7.03
CA PRO A 65 -3.42 9.01 -6.42
C PRO A 65 -3.12 7.86 -7.38
N ASP A 66 -2.26 8.14 -8.35
CA ASP A 66 -1.77 7.19 -9.33
C ASP A 66 -0.68 6.27 -8.73
N TYR A 67 -0.38 5.17 -9.42
CA TYR A 67 0.64 4.21 -9.02
C TYR A 67 1.99 4.89 -8.75
N TYR A 68 2.46 5.75 -9.67
CA TYR A 68 3.75 6.43 -9.52
C TYR A 68 3.79 7.38 -8.32
N PHE A 69 2.68 8.07 -8.05
CA PHE A 69 2.54 8.92 -6.86
C PHE A 69 2.71 8.08 -5.59
N GLN A 70 1.94 6.99 -5.46
CA GLN A 70 2.00 6.10 -4.30
C GLN A 70 3.37 5.43 -4.16
N GLN A 71 4.01 5.03 -5.26
CA GLN A 71 5.35 4.46 -5.26
C GLN A 71 6.39 5.47 -4.78
N SER A 72 6.30 6.73 -5.19
CA SER A 72 7.23 7.78 -4.74
C SER A 72 7.06 8.09 -3.24
N ALA A 73 5.83 8.04 -2.73
CA ALA A 73 5.51 8.25 -1.32
C ALA A 73 6.17 7.20 -0.40
N LEU A 74 6.47 6.00 -0.91
CA LEU A 74 7.17 4.95 -0.14
C LEU A 74 8.52 5.43 0.42
N LYS A 75 9.22 6.30 -0.31
CA LYS A 75 10.49 6.87 0.15
C LYS A 75 10.28 7.72 1.40
N GLN A 76 9.18 8.47 1.47
CA GLN A 76 8.83 9.28 2.63
C GLN A 76 8.31 8.40 3.77
N THR A 77 7.49 7.38 3.48
CA THR A 77 6.98 6.48 4.53
C THR A 77 8.12 5.72 5.21
N ASN A 78 9.14 5.29 4.46
CA ASN A 78 10.32 4.64 5.05
C ASN A 78 11.16 5.58 5.94
N LYS A 79 11.11 6.90 5.70
CA LYS A 79 11.76 7.90 6.58
C LYS A 79 10.96 8.11 7.86
N LEU A 80 9.63 8.14 7.76
CA LEU A 80 8.72 8.39 8.89
C LEU A 80 8.57 7.16 9.79
N PHE A 81 8.54 5.97 9.20
CA PHE A 81 8.29 4.72 9.90
C PHE A 81 9.48 3.78 9.69
N PRO A 82 10.42 3.72 10.66
CA PRO A 82 11.62 2.90 10.52
C PRO A 82 11.32 1.40 10.41
N ASP A 83 10.19 0.94 10.94
CA ASP A 83 9.71 -0.45 10.85
C ASP A 83 9.59 -0.95 9.39
N TYR A 84 9.29 -0.05 8.45
CA TYR A 84 9.18 -0.40 7.03
C TYR A 84 10.54 -0.60 6.35
N LYS A 85 11.64 -0.17 6.98
CA LYS A 85 13.00 -0.35 6.47
C LYS A 85 13.38 -1.82 6.41
N GLU A 86 12.86 -2.64 7.33
CA GLU A 86 13.12 -4.08 7.36
C GLU A 86 12.50 -4.85 6.19
N ILE A 87 11.42 -4.31 5.60
CA ILE A 87 10.67 -4.96 4.51
C ILE A 87 11.35 -4.74 3.15
N SER A 88 12.34 -3.83 3.08
CA SER A 88 13.08 -3.37 1.88
C SER A 88 12.65 -4.02 0.55
N ILE A 89 11.54 -3.54 -0.03
CA ILE A 89 11.00 -3.98 -1.34
C ILE A 89 11.91 -3.53 -2.50
N ARG A 90 12.95 -2.75 -2.21
CA ARG A 90 14.00 -2.40 -3.14
C ARG A 90 15.31 -2.87 -2.55
N SER A 91 16.01 -3.76 -3.26
CA SER A 91 17.45 -3.94 -3.06
C SER A 91 18.11 -2.56 -3.01
N PRO A 92 19.14 -2.33 -2.17
CA PRO A 92 20.03 -1.21 -2.42
C PRO A 92 20.42 -1.29 -3.89
N ALA A 93 20.21 -0.19 -4.61
CA ALA A 93 20.69 -0.05 -5.97
C ALA A 93 22.22 -0.14 -5.91
N ASN A 94 22.74 -1.31 -6.28
CA ASN A 94 24.02 -1.46 -6.94
C ASN A 94 23.69 -1.85 -8.38
#